data_AF-A0A7K2W321-F1
#
_entry.id   AF-A0A7K2W321-F1
#
_cell.length_a   1.000
_cell.length_b   1.000
_cell.length_c   1.000
_cell.angle_alpha   90.00
_cell.angle_beta   90.00
_cell.angle_gamma   90.00
#
_symmetry.space_group_name_H-M   'P 1'
#
loop_
_entity.id
_entity.type
_entity.pdbx_description
1 polymer ?
#
loop_
_entity_poly.entity_id
_entity_poly.type
_entity_poly.pdbx_seq_one_letter_code
_entity_poly.pdbx_strand_id
1 'polypeptide(L)'
;MFTAPDPGLFRLRTSLRAVLGIGLAVALCETAGLSLPASITGGLAALLALFTVADRTVRGQALTTALLPVAGLPVLALATTVHELPAVRDTAWLAVVFAGAYARRWGPRGHALGVFAFMMFFTAQFLHATADRMPELFASVALSLAAASMVRFGLWCVERRTPSPAAPAPLGGRGLARPATRQAFQVTAACAFAVAVGQVASHDRWYWAVGTAWWIFVNTASRGETLVRGFRRVLGTVTGIVAGLLIAVPLHGAPAPTAALIAVCVFGIFYTAAPSYSWMMFFVTVMAGLLYGLLGVLHPGLLGLRVVETGIGALGAALAVALVLPITTHAVTDQWVRRALHAVHGCTAVATRRLAGDTGADPALPVTELEALLGRVRLALAPLVHPLNPLRVRKERARRVLALLDECALRTRGLAAVAADQDASHDARLTAACRRVETALEALLGAVPERALTARASAPGHHPGAEQALGHLHGLEHALLALAAPLSGSSPARA
;
A
#
# COMPACT_ATOMS: atom_id res chain seq x y z
N MET A 1 4.22 -16.83 -9.95
CA MET A 1 2.81 -17.25 -9.94
C MET A 1 1.96 -16.03 -10.21
N PHE A 2 1.28 -15.98 -11.36
CA PHE A 2 0.78 -14.75 -11.99
C PHE A 2 -0.72 -14.76 -12.24
N THR A 3 -1.48 -15.33 -11.32
CA THR A 3 -2.94 -15.37 -11.42
C THR A 3 -3.53 -15.00 -10.08
N ALA A 4 -3.45 -13.70 -9.76
CA ALA A 4 -4.40 -13.14 -8.81
C ALA A 4 -5.72 -12.99 -9.58
N PRO A 5 -6.80 -13.70 -9.24
CA PRO A 5 -8.08 -13.54 -9.92
C PRO A 5 -8.51 -12.05 -9.93
N ASP A 6 -9.15 -11.59 -11.01
CA ASP A 6 -9.74 -10.23 -11.13
C ASP A 6 -11.26 -10.32 -11.03
N PRO A 7 -11.82 -10.62 -9.85
CA PRO A 7 -13.26 -10.74 -9.71
C PRO A 7 -13.92 -9.39 -10.08
N GLY A 8 -14.90 -9.44 -10.98
CA GLY A 8 -15.60 -8.26 -11.47
C GLY A 8 -14.79 -7.36 -12.43
N LEU A 9 -13.65 -7.82 -12.94
CA LEU A 9 -12.78 -7.08 -13.88
C LEU A 9 -12.39 -5.68 -13.37
N PHE A 10 -12.26 -5.53 -12.05
CA PHE A 10 -12.02 -4.22 -11.45
C PHE A 10 -10.68 -3.64 -11.89
N ARG A 11 -9.60 -4.45 -11.89
CA ARG A 11 -8.28 -3.99 -12.34
C ARG A 11 -8.29 -3.64 -13.82
N LEU A 12 -8.97 -4.43 -14.64
CA LEU A 12 -9.13 -4.12 -16.07
C LEU A 12 -9.81 -2.76 -16.28
N ARG A 13 -10.96 -2.53 -15.62
CA ARG A 13 -11.72 -1.27 -15.74
C ARG A 13 -10.93 -0.07 -15.24
N THR A 14 -10.23 -0.16 -14.10
CA THR A 14 -9.40 0.94 -13.59
C THR A 14 -8.22 1.23 -14.50
N SER A 15 -7.61 0.21 -15.10
CA SER A 15 -6.49 0.36 -16.03
C SER A 15 -6.92 1.01 -17.35
N LEU A 16 -8.05 0.58 -17.93
CA LEU A 16 -8.62 1.21 -19.13
C LEU A 16 -9.01 2.67 -18.87
N ARG A 17 -9.65 2.95 -17.74
CA ARG A 17 -9.98 4.32 -17.32
C ARG A 17 -8.73 5.19 -17.18
N ALA A 18 -7.62 4.62 -16.69
CA ALA A 18 -6.36 5.33 -16.58
C ALA A 18 -5.79 5.70 -17.95
N VAL A 19 -5.78 4.76 -18.90
CA VAL A 19 -5.34 5.02 -20.29
C VAL A 19 -6.18 6.13 -20.92
N LEU A 20 -7.50 6.07 -20.80
CA LEU A 20 -8.39 7.10 -21.35
C LEU A 20 -8.18 8.46 -20.67
N GLY A 21 -8.04 8.50 -19.34
CA GLY A 21 -7.85 9.73 -18.58
C GLY A 21 -6.53 10.42 -18.89
N ILE A 22 -5.43 9.65 -18.93
CA ILE A 22 -4.09 10.17 -19.20
C ILE A 22 -3.95 10.51 -20.70
N GLY A 23 -4.49 9.66 -21.59
CA GLY A 23 -4.49 9.91 -23.02
C GLY A 23 -5.24 11.19 -23.38
N LEU A 24 -6.42 11.41 -22.80
CA LEU A 24 -7.18 12.66 -22.97
C LEU A 24 -6.43 13.86 -22.42
N ALA A 25 -5.80 13.75 -21.24
CA ALA A 25 -5.01 14.82 -20.64
C ALA A 25 -3.87 15.27 -21.57
N VAL A 26 -3.09 14.31 -22.08
CA VAL A 26 -1.98 14.58 -23.01
C VAL A 26 -2.50 15.16 -24.32
N ALA A 27 -3.56 14.57 -24.91
CA ALA A 27 -4.14 15.07 -26.14
C ALA A 27 -4.63 16.52 -26.01
N LEU A 28 -5.26 16.87 -24.88
CA LEU A 28 -5.70 18.23 -24.61
C LEU A 28 -4.51 19.21 -24.48
N CYS A 29 -3.43 18.82 -23.79
CA CYS A 29 -2.22 19.64 -23.72
C CYS A 29 -1.62 19.91 -25.11
N GLU A 30 -1.50 18.87 -25.95
CA GLU A 30 -0.97 19.00 -27.32
C GLU A 30 -1.88 19.86 -28.20
N THR A 31 -3.21 19.65 -28.16
CA THR A 31 -4.16 20.47 -28.94
C THR A 31 -4.25 21.92 -28.45
N ALA A 32 -3.92 22.18 -27.19
CA ALA A 32 -3.79 23.53 -26.64
C ALA A 32 -2.46 24.20 -27.02
N GLY A 33 -1.61 23.54 -27.80
CA GLY A 33 -0.33 24.07 -28.26
C GLY A 33 0.75 24.12 -27.16
N LEU A 34 0.58 23.35 -26.08
CA LEU A 34 1.60 23.26 -25.03
C LEU A 34 2.79 22.44 -25.52
N SER A 35 3.98 22.76 -25.01
CA SER A 35 5.21 22.05 -25.34
C SER A 35 5.21 20.60 -24.84
N LEU A 36 6.03 19.76 -25.45
CA LEU A 36 6.21 18.37 -25.04
C LEU A 36 6.55 18.21 -23.53
N PRO A 37 7.46 18.99 -22.91
CA PRO A 37 7.68 18.94 -21.46
C PRO A 37 6.42 19.25 -20.64
N ALA A 38 5.60 20.20 -21.09
CA ALA A 38 4.32 20.52 -20.44
C ALA A 38 3.32 19.37 -20.59
N SER A 39 3.20 18.75 -21.77
CA SER A 39 2.38 17.56 -21.98
C SER A 39 2.82 16.37 -21.14
N ILE A 40 4.13 16.14 -20.97
CA ILE A 40 4.67 15.11 -20.09
C ILE A 40 4.33 15.42 -18.63
N THR A 41 4.47 16.68 -18.20
CA THR A 41 4.12 17.12 -16.84
C THR A 41 2.64 16.91 -16.54
N GLY A 42 1.78 17.32 -17.47
CA GLY A 42 0.33 17.11 -17.41
C GLY A 42 -0.05 15.63 -17.36
N GLY A 43 0.52 14.81 -18.25
CA GLY A 43 0.32 13.36 -18.27
C GLY A 43 0.73 12.67 -16.97
N LEU A 44 1.88 13.05 -16.39
CA LEU A 44 2.32 12.57 -15.08
C LEU A 44 1.38 13.03 -13.96
N ALA A 45 0.89 14.28 -13.99
CA ALA A 45 -0.07 14.78 -13.02
C ALA A 45 -1.40 13.99 -13.08
N ALA A 46 -1.93 13.73 -14.27
CA ALA A 46 -3.10 12.89 -14.49
C ALA A 46 -2.88 11.46 -13.98
N LEU A 47 -1.72 10.86 -14.31
CA LEU A 47 -1.34 9.52 -13.86
C LEU A 47 -1.35 9.43 -12.34
N LEU A 48 -0.71 10.39 -11.67
CA LEU A 48 -0.65 10.41 -10.20
C LEU A 48 -2.04 10.62 -9.59
N ALA A 49 -2.86 11.52 -10.12
CA ALA A 49 -4.22 11.73 -9.61
C ALA A 49 -5.09 10.47 -9.73
N LEU A 50 -4.94 9.71 -10.81
CA LEU A 50 -5.65 8.46 -11.03
C LEU A 50 -5.09 7.31 -10.18
N PHE A 51 -3.80 7.32 -9.89
CA PHE A 51 -3.09 6.24 -9.20
C PHE A 51 -3.08 6.37 -7.67
N THR A 52 -2.88 7.58 -7.14
CA THR A 52 -2.62 7.80 -5.70
C THR A 52 -3.85 8.16 -4.90
N VAL A 53 -4.89 8.72 -5.55
CA VAL A 53 -6.12 9.12 -4.87
C VAL A 53 -6.98 7.89 -4.59
N ALA A 54 -6.93 7.44 -3.34
CA ALA A 54 -7.56 6.23 -2.83
C ALA A 54 -8.54 6.51 -1.67
N ASP A 55 -9.09 7.73 -1.58
CA ASP A 55 -10.17 8.03 -0.64
C ASP A 55 -11.36 7.06 -0.83
N ARG A 56 -12.03 6.73 0.28
CA ARG A 56 -13.10 5.71 0.29
C ARG A 56 -14.33 6.12 -0.52
N THR A 57 -14.70 7.40 -0.48
CA THR A 57 -15.91 7.92 -1.11
C THR A 57 -15.55 8.71 -2.36
N VAL A 58 -16.43 8.71 -3.36
CA VAL A 58 -16.26 9.52 -4.58
C VAL A 58 -16.10 11.00 -4.24
N ARG A 59 -16.87 11.51 -3.26
CA ARG A 59 -16.74 12.89 -2.78
C ARG A 59 -15.37 13.16 -2.15
N GLY A 60 -14.85 12.20 -1.37
CA GLY A 60 -13.50 12.27 -0.81
C GLY A 60 -12.42 12.27 -1.89
N GLN A 61 -12.57 11.43 -2.92
CA GLN A 61 -11.65 11.38 -4.06
C GLN A 61 -11.65 12.71 -4.82
N ALA A 62 -12.83 13.27 -5.12
CA ALA A 62 -12.96 14.56 -5.80
C ALA A 62 -12.30 15.69 -4.99
N LEU A 63 -12.54 15.73 -3.66
CA LEU A 63 -11.90 16.70 -2.78
C LEU A 63 -10.38 16.55 -2.78
N THR A 64 -9.86 15.33 -2.65
CA THR A 64 -8.41 15.09 -2.68
C THR A 64 -7.80 15.48 -4.02
N THR A 65 -8.45 15.16 -5.15
CA THR A 65 -8.00 15.58 -6.48
C THR A 65 -7.97 17.10 -6.62
N ALA A 66 -8.99 17.81 -6.12
CA ALA A 66 -9.04 19.26 -6.12
C ALA A 66 -7.95 19.92 -5.24
N LEU A 67 -7.45 19.19 -4.23
CA LEU A 67 -6.36 19.65 -3.37
C LEU A 67 -4.96 19.35 -3.95
N LEU A 68 -4.84 18.51 -4.99
CA LEU A 68 -3.54 18.20 -5.59
C LEU A 68 -2.81 19.45 -6.14
N PRO A 69 -3.46 20.37 -6.87
CA PRO A 69 -2.81 21.61 -7.30
C PRO A 69 -2.32 22.46 -6.13
N VAL A 70 -3.10 22.54 -5.05
CA VAL A 70 -2.78 23.33 -3.85
C VAL A 70 -1.49 22.81 -3.18
N ALA A 71 -1.28 21.50 -3.16
CA ALA A 71 -0.05 20.91 -2.64
C ALA A 71 1.10 20.89 -3.67
N GLY A 72 0.78 20.70 -4.95
CA GLY A 72 1.76 20.45 -6.01
C GLY A 72 2.33 21.70 -6.66
N LEU A 73 1.50 22.69 -7.01
CA LEU A 73 1.94 23.88 -7.74
C LEU A 73 2.92 24.74 -6.93
N PRO A 74 2.76 24.95 -5.61
CA PRO A 74 3.77 25.66 -4.82
C PRO A 74 5.11 24.92 -4.79
N VAL A 75 5.08 23.58 -4.78
CA VAL A 75 6.29 22.76 -4.80
C VAL A 75 6.95 22.78 -6.18
N LEU A 76 6.16 22.80 -7.25
CA LEU A 76 6.65 22.98 -8.60
C LEU A 76 7.32 24.35 -8.76
N ALA A 77 6.68 25.43 -8.28
CA ALA A 77 7.26 26.77 -8.27
C ALA A 77 8.57 26.83 -7.49
N LEU A 78 8.59 26.24 -6.30
CA LEU A 78 9.80 26.15 -5.48
C LEU A 78 10.91 25.42 -6.26
N ALA A 79 10.61 24.28 -6.88
CA ALA A 79 11.59 23.47 -7.59
C ALA A 79 12.17 24.17 -8.84
N THR A 80 11.35 24.92 -9.59
CA THR A 80 11.81 25.67 -10.77
C THR A 80 12.61 26.91 -10.40
N THR A 81 12.26 27.60 -9.30
CA THR A 81 12.95 28.80 -8.84
C THR A 81 14.31 28.52 -8.21
N VAL A 82 14.46 27.38 -7.53
CA VAL A 82 15.74 26.99 -6.91
C VAL A 82 16.61 26.13 -7.83
N HIS A 83 16.21 25.91 -9.09
CA HIS A 83 16.86 24.97 -10.01
C HIS A 83 18.38 25.22 -10.14
N GLU A 84 18.76 26.50 -10.26
CA GLU A 84 20.15 26.98 -10.43
C GLU A 84 20.96 27.03 -9.12
N LEU A 85 20.37 26.65 -7.98
CA LEU A 85 21.00 26.72 -6.65
C LEU A 85 21.11 25.31 -6.04
N PRO A 86 22.11 24.49 -6.41
CA PRO A 86 22.15 23.06 -6.07
C PRO A 86 21.95 22.77 -4.58
N ALA A 87 22.66 23.46 -3.69
CA ALA A 87 22.55 23.24 -2.25
C ALA A 87 21.16 23.61 -1.69
N VAL A 88 20.56 24.70 -2.18
CA VAL A 88 19.22 25.16 -1.77
C VAL A 88 18.16 24.19 -2.30
N ARG A 89 18.29 23.79 -3.57
CA ARG A 89 17.44 22.80 -4.23
C ARG A 89 17.41 21.47 -3.49
N ASP A 90 18.58 20.95 -3.15
CA ASP A 90 18.68 19.64 -2.49
C ASP A 90 18.06 19.69 -1.10
N THR A 91 18.32 20.75 -0.34
CA THR A 91 17.72 20.99 0.98
C THR A 91 16.20 21.14 0.88
N ALA A 92 15.71 21.91 -0.09
CA ALA A 92 14.28 22.09 -0.37
C ALA A 92 13.62 20.76 -0.74
N TRP A 93 14.27 19.93 -1.56
CA TRP A 93 13.71 18.63 -1.93
C TRP A 93 13.63 17.69 -0.73
N LEU A 94 14.65 17.66 0.14
CA LEU A 94 14.62 16.88 1.38
C LEU A 94 13.52 17.34 2.34
N ALA A 95 13.26 18.65 2.42
CA ALA A 95 12.14 19.20 3.18
C ALA A 95 10.79 18.73 2.62
N VAL A 96 10.61 18.75 1.29
CA VAL A 96 9.42 18.22 0.60
C VAL A 96 9.27 16.71 0.83
N VAL A 97 10.36 15.95 0.77
CA VAL A 97 10.38 14.51 1.08
C VAL A 97 9.89 14.27 2.50
N PHE A 98 10.42 15.00 3.48
CA PHE A 98 10.00 14.88 4.88
C PHE A 98 8.53 15.24 5.05
N ALA A 99 8.11 16.39 4.54
CA ALA A 99 6.73 16.88 4.65
C ALA A 99 5.73 15.91 3.99
N GLY A 100 6.02 15.44 2.78
CA GLY A 100 5.18 14.50 2.05
C GLY A 100 5.09 13.12 2.72
N ALA A 101 6.20 12.63 3.29
CA ALA A 101 6.19 11.39 4.06
C ALA A 101 5.45 11.55 5.39
N TYR A 102 5.67 12.66 6.09
CA TYR A 102 4.99 13.01 7.33
C TYR A 102 3.47 13.20 7.11
N ALA A 103 3.06 13.66 5.92
CA ALA A 103 1.67 13.84 5.56
C ALA A 103 0.88 12.52 5.45
N ARG A 104 1.53 11.38 5.24
CA ARG A 104 0.90 10.05 5.21
C ARG A 104 0.14 9.74 6.51
N ARG A 105 0.42 10.45 7.60
CA ARG A 105 -0.31 10.34 8.87
C ARG A 105 -1.81 10.70 8.77
N TRP A 106 -2.20 11.49 7.77
CA TRP A 106 -3.60 11.86 7.52
C TRP A 106 -4.32 10.88 6.58
N GLY A 107 -3.81 9.65 6.46
CA GLY A 107 -4.45 8.59 5.69
C GLY A 107 -4.29 8.75 4.17
N PRO A 108 -5.24 8.24 3.37
CA PRO A 108 -5.15 8.22 1.91
C PRO A 108 -4.96 9.61 1.28
N ARG A 109 -5.62 10.64 1.82
CA ARG A 109 -5.49 12.01 1.34
C ARG A 109 -4.09 12.56 1.54
N GLY A 110 -3.58 12.47 2.76
CA GLY A 110 -2.22 12.94 3.07
C GLY A 110 -1.15 12.16 2.30
N HIS A 111 -1.39 10.87 2.03
CA HIS A 111 -0.55 10.09 1.13
C HIS A 111 -0.56 10.64 -0.31
N ALA A 112 -1.74 10.85 -0.91
CA ALA A 112 -1.87 11.36 -2.27
C ALA A 112 -1.22 12.73 -2.44
N LEU A 113 -1.50 13.67 -1.53
CA LEU A 113 -0.92 15.02 -1.56
C LEU A 113 0.61 14.98 -1.41
N GLY A 114 1.13 14.15 -0.50
CA GLY A 114 2.57 13.99 -0.31
C GLY A 114 3.27 13.38 -1.53
N VAL A 115 2.64 12.40 -2.18
CA VAL A 115 3.16 11.81 -3.43
C VAL A 115 3.16 12.83 -4.56
N PHE A 116 2.06 13.57 -4.71
CA PHE A 116 1.93 14.57 -5.77
C PHE A 116 2.95 15.70 -5.60
N ALA A 117 3.12 16.23 -4.39
CA ALA A 117 4.14 17.23 -4.07
C ALA A 117 5.57 16.73 -4.38
N PHE A 118 5.93 15.54 -3.88
CA PHE A 118 7.23 14.93 -4.20
C PHE A 118 7.46 14.82 -5.71
N MET A 119 6.42 14.39 -6.44
CA MET A 119 6.51 14.20 -7.87
C MET A 119 6.57 15.50 -8.66
N MET A 120 5.93 16.58 -8.21
CA MET A 120 6.11 17.90 -8.84
C MET A 120 7.56 18.38 -8.74
N PHE A 121 8.21 18.18 -7.58
CA PHE A 121 9.64 18.47 -7.44
C PHE A 121 10.49 17.58 -8.35
N PHE A 122 10.22 16.27 -8.37
CA PHE A 122 10.91 15.31 -9.24
C PHE A 122 10.76 15.68 -10.73
N THR A 123 9.55 16.04 -11.18
CA THR A 123 9.28 16.40 -12.57
C THR A 123 10.09 17.63 -12.99
N ALA A 124 10.24 18.62 -12.11
CA ALA A 124 11.09 19.78 -12.39
C ALA A 124 12.56 19.38 -12.62
N GLN A 125 13.10 18.43 -11.83
CA GLN A 125 14.45 17.91 -12.04
C GLN A 125 14.55 17.03 -13.29
N PHE A 126 13.53 16.22 -13.56
CA PHE A 126 13.48 15.32 -14.72
C PHE A 126 13.47 16.09 -16.04
N LEU A 127 12.70 17.18 -16.12
CA LEU A 127 12.55 18.01 -17.32
C LEU A 127 13.50 19.21 -17.38
N HIS A 128 14.32 19.44 -16.35
CA HIS A 128 15.13 20.65 -16.20
C HIS A 128 14.26 21.92 -16.30
N ALA A 129 13.14 21.92 -15.56
CA ALA A 129 12.18 22.99 -15.60
C ALA A 129 12.70 24.24 -14.89
N THR A 130 12.72 25.35 -15.62
CA THR A 130 13.13 26.69 -15.18
C THR A 130 11.91 27.59 -14.94
N ALA A 131 12.13 28.72 -14.27
CA ALA A 131 11.04 29.61 -13.83
C ALA A 131 10.26 30.26 -14.99
N ASP A 132 10.87 30.42 -16.17
CA ASP A 132 10.23 30.96 -17.39
C ASP A 132 9.11 30.07 -17.93
N ARG A 133 9.20 28.74 -17.71
CA ARG A 133 8.19 27.76 -18.17
C ARG A 133 7.09 27.50 -17.14
N MET A 134 7.17 28.12 -15.96
CA MET A 134 6.24 27.87 -14.87
C MET A 134 4.76 28.08 -15.23
N PRO A 135 4.33 29.15 -15.94
CA PRO A 135 2.93 29.34 -16.29
C PRO A 135 2.40 28.22 -17.19
N GLU A 136 3.22 27.77 -18.14
CA GLU A 136 2.91 26.69 -19.07
C GLU A 136 2.74 25.35 -18.34
N LEU A 137 3.65 25.05 -17.41
CA LEU A 137 3.56 23.84 -16.59
C LEU A 137 2.32 23.87 -15.69
N PHE A 138 1.97 25.02 -15.12
CA PHE A 138 0.77 25.16 -14.28
C PHE A 138 -0.51 24.93 -15.10
N ALA A 139 -0.59 25.50 -16.30
CA ALA A 139 -1.70 25.27 -17.22
C ALA A 139 -1.82 23.79 -17.58
N SER A 140 -0.70 23.11 -17.88
CA SER A 140 -0.69 21.68 -18.20
C SER A 140 -1.21 20.80 -17.06
N VAL A 141 -0.82 21.09 -15.81
CA VAL A 141 -1.28 20.37 -14.62
C VAL A 141 -2.76 20.59 -14.39
N ALA A 142 -3.23 21.85 -14.46
CA ALA A 142 -4.63 22.18 -14.26
C ALA A 142 -5.53 21.51 -15.32
N LEU A 143 -5.15 21.62 -16.60
CA LEU A 143 -5.87 21.02 -17.72
C LEU A 143 -5.93 19.49 -17.60
N SER A 144 -4.79 18.87 -17.27
CA SER A 144 -4.69 17.41 -17.14
C SER A 144 -5.47 16.86 -15.95
N LEU A 145 -5.49 17.58 -14.82
CA LEU A 145 -6.30 17.20 -13.66
C LEU A 145 -7.80 17.36 -13.93
N ALA A 146 -8.20 18.39 -14.69
CA ALA A 146 -9.58 18.55 -15.13
C ALA A 146 -9.99 17.40 -16.06
N ALA A 147 -9.16 17.06 -17.05
CA ALA A 147 -9.39 15.94 -17.97
C ALA A 147 -9.50 14.59 -17.24
N ALA A 148 -8.55 14.29 -16.35
CA ALA A 148 -8.57 13.07 -15.55
C ALA A 148 -9.79 13.02 -14.62
N SER A 149 -10.21 14.16 -14.06
CA SER A 149 -11.41 14.27 -13.22
C SER A 149 -12.69 14.06 -14.02
N MET A 150 -12.77 14.61 -15.24
CA MET A 150 -13.91 14.39 -16.14
C MET A 150 -14.07 12.91 -16.48
N VAL A 151 -12.97 12.22 -16.80
CA VAL A 151 -13.00 10.77 -17.07
C VAL A 151 -13.37 9.98 -15.81
N ARG A 152 -12.75 10.28 -14.66
CA ARG A 152 -12.95 9.52 -13.42
C ARG A 152 -14.34 9.72 -12.80
N PHE A 153 -14.85 10.95 -12.77
CA PHE A 153 -16.06 11.30 -12.04
C PHE A 153 -17.28 11.54 -12.93
N GLY A 154 -17.06 11.93 -14.20
CA GLY A 154 -18.11 12.15 -15.19
C GLY A 154 -18.34 10.91 -16.06
N LEU A 155 -17.41 10.64 -16.98
CA LEU A 155 -17.61 9.64 -18.04
C LEU A 155 -17.64 8.20 -17.52
N TRP A 156 -16.74 7.83 -16.60
CA TRP A 156 -16.57 6.44 -16.16
C TRP A 156 -16.27 6.30 -14.66
N CYS A 157 -17.25 6.61 -13.82
CA CYS A 157 -17.12 6.49 -12.36
C CYS A 157 -17.32 5.05 -11.86
N VAL A 158 -16.25 4.24 -11.91
CA VAL A 158 -16.24 2.82 -11.50
C VAL A 158 -16.60 2.64 -10.02
N GLU A 159 -16.19 3.58 -9.18
CA GLU A 159 -16.31 3.53 -7.72
C GLU A 159 -17.75 3.65 -7.22
N ARG A 160 -18.69 4.21 -8.02
CA ARG A 160 -20.12 4.25 -7.66
C ARG A 160 -20.75 2.85 -7.62
N ARG A 161 -20.22 1.91 -8.39
CA ARG A 161 -20.77 0.55 -8.52
C ARG A 161 -20.04 -0.49 -7.67
N THR A 162 -18.92 -0.10 -7.06
CA THR A 162 -18.05 -1.00 -6.28
C THR A 162 -17.52 -0.25 -5.05
N PRO A 163 -18.25 -0.26 -3.92
CA PRO A 163 -17.78 0.36 -2.69
C PRO A 163 -16.48 -0.32 -2.24
N SER A 164 -15.42 0.46 -2.02
CA SER A 164 -14.17 -0.10 -1.49
C SER A 164 -14.39 -0.51 -0.03
N PRO A 165 -13.98 -1.73 0.38
CA PRO A 165 -14.03 -2.14 1.78
C PRO A 165 -13.27 -1.16 2.68
N ALA A 166 -13.74 -0.98 3.90
CA ALA A 166 -13.08 -0.12 4.86
C ALA A 166 -11.71 -0.72 5.24
N ALA A 167 -10.63 -0.09 4.81
CA ALA A 167 -9.29 -0.46 5.27
C ALA A 167 -9.19 -0.26 6.80
N PRO A 168 -8.60 -1.21 7.55
CA PRO A 168 -8.44 -1.08 8.99
C PRO A 168 -7.65 0.18 9.35
N ALA A 169 -7.95 0.76 10.52
CA ALA A 169 -7.24 1.94 11.00
C ALA A 169 -5.72 1.67 11.07
N PRO A 170 -4.86 2.63 10.68
CA PRO A 170 -3.41 2.49 10.84
C PRO A 170 -3.00 2.14 12.28
N LEU A 171 -1.80 1.60 12.44
CA LEU A 171 -1.22 1.41 13.77
C LEU A 171 -1.06 2.78 14.46
N GLY A 172 -1.50 2.84 15.71
CA GLY A 172 -1.51 4.08 16.52
C GLY A 172 -0.12 4.44 17.04
N GLY A 173 -0.05 5.56 17.76
CA GLY A 173 1.16 6.07 18.41
C GLY A 173 1.22 7.60 18.42
N ARG A 174 1.94 8.16 19.39
CA ARG A 174 2.18 9.62 19.52
C ARG A 174 3.65 9.94 19.26
N GLY A 175 3.93 11.14 18.74
CA GLY A 175 5.30 11.61 18.47
C GLY A 175 6.12 10.62 17.63
N LEU A 176 7.32 10.29 18.13
CA LEU A 176 8.22 9.30 17.52
C LEU A 176 7.73 7.86 17.67
N ALA A 177 6.76 7.54 18.53
CA ALA A 177 6.19 6.19 18.57
C ALA A 177 5.28 5.89 17.36
N ARG A 178 4.83 6.93 16.64
CA ARG A 178 3.98 6.77 15.46
C ARG A 178 4.80 6.27 14.25
N PRO A 179 4.41 5.17 13.58
CA PRO A 179 5.15 4.62 12.44
C PRO A 179 5.36 5.61 11.29
N ALA A 180 4.35 6.43 10.97
CA ALA A 180 4.43 7.44 9.91
C ALA A 180 5.52 8.50 10.21
N THR A 181 5.69 8.90 11.47
CA THR A 181 6.72 9.87 11.87
C THR A 181 8.12 9.26 11.74
N ARG A 182 8.33 8.04 12.24
CA ARG A 182 9.60 7.31 12.08
C ARG A 182 9.96 7.13 10.61
N GLN A 183 8.97 6.76 9.80
CA GLN A 183 9.15 6.58 8.36
C GLN A 183 9.53 7.89 7.65
N ALA A 184 8.99 9.03 8.08
CA ALA A 184 9.37 10.33 7.53
C ALA A 184 10.87 10.61 7.74
N PHE A 185 11.40 10.36 8.94
CA PHE A 185 12.84 10.48 9.19
C PHE A 185 13.66 9.46 8.38
N GLN A 186 13.21 8.20 8.29
CA GLN A 186 13.90 7.17 7.53
C GLN A 186 13.98 7.50 6.04
N VAL A 187 12.87 7.89 5.42
CA VAL A 187 12.87 8.22 3.98
C VAL A 187 13.66 9.48 3.69
N THR A 188 13.62 10.49 4.57
CA THR A 188 14.47 11.68 4.42
C THR A 188 15.95 11.33 4.52
N ALA A 189 16.35 10.50 5.48
CA ALA A 189 17.74 10.04 5.58
C ALA A 189 18.17 9.21 4.36
N ALA A 190 17.30 8.31 3.87
CA ALA A 190 17.55 7.54 2.66
C ALA A 190 17.69 8.44 1.42
N CYS A 191 16.84 9.45 1.29
CA CYS A 191 16.93 10.42 0.21
C CYS A 191 18.17 11.30 0.34
N ALA A 192 18.56 11.74 1.54
CA ALA A 192 19.77 12.52 1.75
C ALA A 192 21.03 11.73 1.34
N PHE A 193 21.09 10.46 1.71
CA PHE A 193 22.12 9.55 1.19
C PHE A 193 22.08 9.45 -0.33
N ALA A 194 20.89 9.29 -0.92
CA ALA A 194 20.72 9.18 -2.36
C ALA A 194 21.11 10.47 -3.11
N VAL A 195 20.88 11.65 -2.53
CA VAL A 195 21.38 12.92 -3.08
C VAL A 195 22.91 12.91 -3.08
N ALA A 196 23.52 12.69 -1.92
CA ALA A 196 24.96 12.78 -1.76
C ALA A 196 25.72 11.76 -2.64
N VAL A 197 25.28 10.50 -2.66
CA VAL A 197 25.94 9.45 -3.45
C VAL A 197 25.52 9.49 -4.91
N GLY A 198 24.26 9.81 -5.21
CA GLY A 198 23.76 9.94 -6.58
C GLY A 198 24.46 11.05 -7.35
N GLN A 199 24.73 12.20 -6.73
CA GLN A 199 25.45 13.29 -7.38
C GLN A 199 26.89 12.95 -7.73
N VAL A 200 27.53 12.08 -6.95
CA VAL A 200 28.87 11.54 -7.28
C VAL A 200 28.80 10.61 -8.50
N ALA A 201 27.70 9.87 -8.67
CA ALA A 201 27.49 9.00 -9.84
C ALA A 201 27.10 9.78 -11.10
N SER A 202 26.23 10.79 -10.97
CA SER A 202 25.81 11.68 -12.04
C SER A 202 25.23 12.99 -11.52
N HIS A 203 25.83 14.10 -11.93
CA HIS A 203 25.34 15.45 -11.63
C HIS A 203 23.95 15.75 -12.22
N ASP A 204 23.58 15.07 -13.32
CA ASP A 204 22.33 15.35 -14.04
C ASP A 204 21.19 14.39 -13.71
N ARG A 205 21.48 13.19 -13.18
CA ARG A 205 20.49 12.10 -13.06
C ARG A 205 20.28 11.54 -11.65
N TRP A 206 20.97 12.08 -10.65
CA TRP A 206 20.85 11.72 -9.22
C TRP A 206 19.39 11.71 -8.69
N TYR A 207 18.49 12.48 -9.31
CA TYR A 207 17.06 12.49 -8.97
C TYR A 207 16.41 11.09 -9.06
N TRP A 208 16.94 10.18 -9.88
CA TRP A 208 16.46 8.79 -9.95
C TRP A 208 16.82 7.96 -8.72
N ALA A 209 17.97 8.19 -8.08
CA ALA A 209 18.29 7.55 -6.80
C ALA A 209 17.33 8.04 -5.71
N VAL A 210 17.07 9.34 -5.65
CA VAL A 210 16.11 9.94 -4.70
C VAL A 210 14.71 9.39 -4.94
N GLY A 211 14.24 9.38 -6.20
CA GLY A 211 12.99 8.76 -6.59
C GLY A 211 12.90 7.30 -6.18
N THR A 212 14.00 6.56 -6.28
CA THR A 212 14.07 5.16 -5.87
C THR A 212 13.96 4.98 -4.37
N ALA A 213 14.77 5.69 -3.59
CA ALA A 213 14.66 5.66 -2.13
C ALA A 213 13.23 5.98 -1.68
N TRP A 214 12.66 7.07 -2.18
CA TRP A 214 11.34 7.54 -1.77
C TRP A 214 10.21 6.55 -2.08
N TRP A 215 10.15 6.02 -3.30
CA TRP A 215 9.12 5.08 -3.74
C TRP A 215 9.24 3.69 -3.09
N ILE A 216 10.41 3.31 -2.58
CA ILE A 216 10.57 2.08 -1.79
C ILE A 216 9.84 2.20 -0.45
N PHE A 217 9.82 3.38 0.18
CA PHE A 217 9.09 3.58 1.44
C PHE A 217 7.57 3.67 1.25
N VAL A 218 7.06 3.86 0.02
CA VAL A 218 5.70 4.37 -0.23
C VAL A 218 4.52 3.57 0.30
N ASN A 219 4.55 2.29 0.61
CA ASN A 219 3.41 1.57 1.21
C ASN A 219 4.04 0.41 1.96
N THR A 220 4.97 0.76 2.85
CA THR A 220 5.76 -0.18 3.66
C THR A 220 5.64 0.25 5.11
N ALA A 221 5.51 -0.71 6.01
CA ALA A 221 5.32 -0.49 7.43
C ALA A 221 6.48 -1.03 8.28
N SER A 222 7.34 -1.88 7.71
CA SER A 222 8.44 -2.51 8.45
C SER A 222 9.70 -2.67 7.61
N ARG A 223 10.83 -2.88 8.31
CA ARG A 223 12.14 -3.20 7.71
C ARG A 223 12.06 -4.26 6.61
N GLY A 224 11.46 -5.41 6.90
CA GLY A 224 11.35 -6.51 5.95
C GLY A 224 10.54 -6.15 4.69
N GLU A 225 9.43 -5.42 4.85
CA GLU A 225 8.64 -4.95 3.70
C GLU A 225 9.44 -3.98 2.83
N THR A 226 10.17 -3.04 3.44
CA THR A 226 11.00 -2.07 2.73
C THR A 226 12.13 -2.76 1.95
N LEU A 227 12.82 -3.73 2.57
CA LEU A 227 13.90 -4.49 1.91
C LEU A 227 13.38 -5.34 0.73
N VAL A 228 12.28 -6.08 0.94
CA VAL A 228 11.66 -6.88 -0.14
C VAL A 228 11.20 -5.96 -1.27
N ARG A 229 10.66 -4.78 -0.95
CA ARG A 229 10.25 -3.81 -1.95
C ARG A 229 11.44 -3.19 -2.70
N GLY A 230 12.54 -2.91 -2.02
CA GLY A 230 13.81 -2.49 -2.63
C GLY A 230 14.30 -3.50 -3.66
N PHE A 231 14.39 -4.78 -3.28
CA PHE A 231 14.76 -5.86 -4.19
C PHE A 231 13.80 -5.96 -5.39
N ARG A 232 12.48 -5.94 -5.15
CA ARG A 232 11.48 -5.98 -6.22
C ARG A 232 11.57 -4.79 -7.17
N ARG A 233 11.96 -3.61 -6.67
CA ARG A 233 12.22 -2.40 -7.47
C ARG A 233 13.38 -2.62 -8.42
N VAL A 234 14.52 -3.06 -7.87
CA VAL A 234 15.74 -3.33 -8.63
C VAL A 234 15.45 -4.34 -9.74
N LEU A 235 14.81 -5.46 -9.39
CA LEU A 235 14.45 -6.50 -10.36
C LEU A 235 13.58 -5.95 -11.50
N GLY A 236 12.51 -5.23 -11.18
CA GLY A 236 11.60 -4.65 -12.19
C GLY A 236 12.27 -3.60 -13.06
N THR A 237 13.18 -2.81 -12.50
CA THR A 237 13.94 -1.81 -13.27
C THR A 237 14.97 -2.46 -14.18
N VAL A 238 15.73 -3.45 -13.72
CA VAL A 238 16.71 -4.15 -14.57
C VAL A 238 16.01 -4.83 -15.74
N THR A 239 14.91 -5.55 -15.50
CA THR A 239 14.13 -6.17 -16.58
C THR A 239 13.49 -5.13 -17.51
N GLY A 240 13.02 -4.02 -16.96
CA GLY A 240 12.46 -2.91 -17.73
C GLY A 240 13.50 -2.18 -18.60
N ILE A 241 14.74 -2.08 -18.14
CA ILE A 241 15.86 -1.52 -18.91
C ILE A 241 16.21 -2.42 -20.08
N VAL A 242 16.29 -3.74 -19.87
CA VAL A 242 16.52 -4.71 -20.95
C VAL A 242 15.42 -4.59 -22.01
N ALA A 243 14.15 -4.55 -21.60
CA ALA A 243 13.04 -4.33 -22.55
C ALA A 243 13.09 -2.94 -23.21
N GLY A 244 13.46 -1.90 -22.47
CA GLY A 244 13.63 -0.55 -23.00
C GLY A 244 14.72 -0.47 -24.07
N LEU A 245 15.84 -1.19 -23.91
CA LEU A 245 16.88 -1.31 -24.94
C LEU A 245 16.35 -1.98 -26.22
N LEU A 246 15.50 -3.01 -26.08
CA LEU A 246 14.95 -3.76 -27.22
C LEU A 246 13.78 -3.06 -27.91
N ILE A 247 13.01 -2.24 -27.19
CA ILE A 247 11.78 -1.63 -27.68
C ILE A 247 11.95 -0.13 -27.91
N ALA A 248 12.40 0.62 -26.89
CA ALA A 248 12.45 2.08 -26.92
C ALA A 248 13.57 2.64 -27.80
N VAL A 249 14.74 1.99 -27.83
CA VAL A 249 15.87 2.46 -28.65
C VAL A 249 15.58 2.35 -30.15
N PRO A 250 15.06 1.23 -30.69
CA PRO A 250 14.76 1.12 -32.11
C PRO A 250 13.66 2.07 -32.62
N LEU A 251 12.79 2.56 -31.73
CA LEU A 251 11.72 3.50 -32.09
C LEU A 251 12.24 4.89 -32.49
N HIS A 252 13.49 5.23 -32.13
CA HIS A 252 14.13 6.52 -32.43
C HIS A 252 13.23 7.75 -32.15
N GLY A 253 12.39 7.68 -31.12
CA GLY A 253 11.48 8.78 -30.74
C GLY A 253 10.28 9.00 -31.66
N ALA A 254 9.93 8.06 -32.54
CA ALA A 254 8.74 8.19 -33.40
C ALA A 254 7.46 8.40 -32.56
N PRO A 255 6.71 9.51 -32.74
CA PRO A 255 5.73 9.96 -31.76
C PRO A 255 4.51 9.05 -31.63
N ALA A 256 3.91 8.64 -32.76
CA ALA A 256 2.73 7.79 -32.77
C ALA A 256 2.96 6.39 -32.13
N PRO A 257 3.97 5.61 -32.53
CA PRO A 257 4.21 4.31 -31.90
C PRO A 257 4.67 4.44 -30.43
N THR A 258 5.40 5.52 -30.11
CA THR A 258 5.80 5.80 -28.72
C THR A 258 4.59 6.10 -27.84
N ALA A 259 3.62 6.91 -28.31
CA ALA A 259 2.38 7.19 -27.59
C ALA A 259 1.55 5.92 -27.35
N ALA A 260 1.45 5.04 -28.35
CA ALA A 260 0.76 3.75 -28.22
C ALA A 260 1.42 2.86 -27.16
N LEU A 261 2.76 2.76 -27.15
CA LEU A 261 3.49 1.99 -26.15
C LEU A 261 3.42 2.60 -24.75
N ILE A 262 3.40 3.94 -24.63
CA ILE A 262 3.14 4.62 -23.36
C ILE A 262 1.75 4.24 -22.84
N ALA A 263 0.72 4.20 -23.70
CA ALA A 263 -0.62 3.74 -23.30
C ALA A 263 -0.61 2.29 -22.80
N VAL A 264 0.13 1.39 -23.46
CA VAL A 264 0.34 0.00 -22.98
C VAL A 264 1.06 -0.02 -21.63
N CYS A 265 2.08 0.82 -21.44
CA CYS A 265 2.80 0.91 -20.17
C CYS A 265 1.88 1.44 -19.06
N VAL A 266 1.09 2.48 -19.31
CA VAL A 266 0.08 3.00 -18.38
C VAL A 266 -0.90 1.90 -17.98
N PHE A 267 -1.44 1.16 -18.95
CA PHE A 267 -2.30 0.01 -18.66
C PHE A 267 -1.57 -0.99 -17.75
N GLY A 268 -0.34 -1.37 -18.11
CA GLY A 268 0.47 -2.31 -17.34
C GLY A 268 0.76 -1.85 -15.91
N ILE A 269 1.04 -0.55 -15.71
CA ILE A 269 1.26 0.06 -14.39
C ILE A 269 0.04 -0.16 -13.49
N PHE A 270 -1.16 0.23 -13.96
CA PHE A 270 -2.39 0.12 -13.17
C PHE A 270 -2.80 -1.34 -12.96
N TYR A 271 -2.67 -2.17 -13.99
CA TYR A 271 -3.11 -3.57 -13.95
C TYR A 271 -2.25 -4.41 -12.99
N THR A 272 -0.95 -4.13 -12.93
CA THR A 272 0.02 -4.92 -12.14
C THR A 272 0.37 -4.31 -10.78
N ALA A 273 -0.07 -3.09 -10.47
CA ALA A 273 0.24 -2.39 -9.22
C ALA A 273 -0.09 -3.20 -7.95
N ALA A 274 -1.28 -3.80 -7.90
CA ALA A 274 -1.69 -4.63 -6.77
C ALA A 274 -0.99 -6.01 -6.72
N PRO A 275 -0.94 -6.80 -7.81
CA PRO A 275 -0.37 -8.16 -7.76
C PRO A 275 1.16 -8.21 -7.73
N SER A 276 1.87 -7.29 -8.40
CA SER A 276 3.34 -7.32 -8.46
C SER A 276 3.99 -5.96 -8.67
N TYR A 277 4.65 -5.50 -7.60
CA TYR A 277 5.45 -4.28 -7.63
C TYR A 277 6.59 -4.32 -8.69
N SER A 278 7.19 -5.49 -8.94
CA SER A 278 8.25 -5.63 -9.95
C SER A 278 7.72 -5.38 -11.37
N TRP A 279 6.54 -5.89 -11.70
CA TRP A 279 5.94 -5.68 -13.02
C TRP A 279 5.43 -4.25 -13.21
N MET A 280 4.85 -3.68 -12.16
CA MET A 280 4.52 -2.26 -12.19
C MET A 280 5.77 -1.42 -12.46
N MET A 281 6.88 -1.71 -11.78
CA MET A 281 8.14 -0.99 -11.97
C MET A 281 8.79 -1.26 -13.34
N PHE A 282 8.60 -2.45 -13.92
CA PHE A 282 8.98 -2.75 -15.30
C PHE A 282 8.29 -1.78 -16.27
N PHE A 283 6.97 -1.66 -16.21
CA PHE A 283 6.23 -0.76 -17.09
C PHE A 283 6.56 0.73 -16.84
N VAL A 284 6.76 1.14 -15.58
CA VAL A 284 7.25 2.50 -15.27
C VAL A 284 8.62 2.75 -15.91
N THR A 285 9.52 1.76 -15.88
CA THR A 285 10.89 1.90 -16.40
C THR A 285 10.88 1.98 -17.93
N VAL A 286 10.09 1.14 -18.60
CA VAL A 286 9.91 1.22 -20.07
C VAL A 286 9.27 2.55 -20.47
N MET A 287 8.22 2.99 -19.77
CA MET A 287 7.59 4.29 -20.00
C MET A 287 8.58 5.44 -19.87
N ALA A 288 9.42 5.45 -18.83
CA ALA A 288 10.45 6.47 -18.66
C ALA A 288 11.48 6.46 -19.81
N GLY A 289 11.87 5.27 -20.30
CA GLY A 289 12.73 5.14 -21.47
C GLY A 289 12.10 5.70 -22.75
N LEU A 290 10.81 5.44 -22.97
CA LEU A 290 10.04 5.99 -24.08
C LEU A 290 9.93 7.53 -24.00
N LEU A 291 9.71 8.08 -22.81
CA LEU A 291 9.72 9.54 -22.58
C LEU A 291 11.10 10.15 -22.88
N TYR A 292 12.19 9.48 -22.51
CA TYR A 292 13.54 9.92 -22.90
C TYR A 292 13.78 9.84 -24.41
N GLY A 293 13.17 8.87 -25.09
CA GLY A 293 13.18 8.79 -26.55
C GLY A 293 12.51 10.01 -27.19
N LEU A 294 11.32 10.40 -26.70
CA LEU A 294 10.62 11.61 -27.17
C LEU A 294 11.40 12.90 -26.87
N LEU A 295 12.10 12.96 -25.74
CA LEU A 295 12.95 14.09 -25.37
C LEU A 295 14.28 14.12 -26.14
N GLY A 296 14.58 13.11 -26.97
CA GLY A 296 15.82 13.05 -27.76
C GLY A 296 17.08 12.77 -26.94
N VAL A 297 16.95 12.32 -25.69
CA VAL A 297 18.09 12.09 -24.76
C VAL A 297 18.33 10.61 -24.47
N LEU A 298 17.60 9.69 -25.12
CA LEU A 298 17.74 8.26 -24.88
C LEU A 298 19.01 7.71 -25.53
N HIS A 299 19.90 7.15 -24.70
CA HIS A 299 21.04 6.34 -25.14
C HIS A 299 21.29 5.18 -24.16
N PRO A 300 21.95 4.08 -24.58
CA PRO A 300 22.18 2.92 -23.73
C PRO A 300 22.88 3.23 -22.40
N GLY A 301 23.82 4.17 -22.40
CA GLY A 301 24.50 4.64 -21.18
C GLY A 301 23.56 5.24 -20.14
N LEU A 302 22.50 5.96 -20.56
CA LEU A 302 21.50 6.53 -19.65
C LEU A 302 20.71 5.41 -18.97
N LEU A 303 20.36 4.36 -19.72
CA LEU A 303 19.68 3.20 -19.16
C LEU A 303 20.60 2.42 -18.20
N GLY A 304 21.90 2.29 -18.50
CA GLY A 304 22.89 1.73 -17.58
C GLY A 304 23.01 2.53 -16.28
N LEU A 305 23.09 3.86 -16.37
CA LEU A 305 23.10 4.76 -15.21
C LEU A 305 21.85 4.59 -14.36
N ARG A 306 20.70 4.35 -14.99
CA ARG A 306 19.44 4.07 -14.28
C ARG A 306 19.53 2.84 -13.37
N VAL A 307 20.34 1.82 -13.71
CA VAL A 307 20.62 0.67 -12.81
C VAL A 307 21.38 1.14 -11.58
N VAL A 308 22.45 1.92 -11.78
CA VAL A 308 23.29 2.46 -10.70
C VAL A 308 22.47 3.32 -9.74
N GLU A 309 21.72 4.29 -10.26
CA GLU A 309 20.85 5.16 -9.47
C GLU A 309 19.79 4.37 -8.69
N THR A 310 19.23 3.32 -9.30
CA THR A 310 18.27 2.44 -8.62
C THR A 310 18.94 1.63 -7.51
N GLY A 311 20.19 1.20 -7.70
CA GLY A 311 21.02 0.57 -6.68
C GLY A 311 21.31 1.50 -5.50
N ILE A 312 21.73 2.74 -5.77
CA ILE A 312 22.01 3.77 -4.76
C ILE A 312 20.76 4.05 -3.91
N GLY A 313 19.61 4.28 -4.56
CA GLY A 313 18.37 4.52 -3.82
C GLY A 313 17.91 3.32 -2.99
N ALA A 314 18.09 2.09 -3.49
CA ALA A 314 17.77 0.88 -2.75
C ALA A 314 18.71 0.66 -1.55
N LEU A 315 20.00 0.94 -1.72
CA LEU A 315 20.99 0.91 -0.64
C LEU A 315 20.67 1.95 0.44
N GLY A 316 20.38 3.19 0.05
CA GLY A 316 19.96 4.25 0.97
C GLY A 316 18.72 3.86 1.78
N ALA A 317 17.73 3.23 1.14
CA ALA A 317 16.56 2.71 1.84
C ALA A 317 16.91 1.59 2.83
N ALA A 318 17.79 0.65 2.45
CA ALA A 318 18.25 -0.43 3.32
C ALA A 318 19.00 0.09 4.55
N LEU A 319 19.94 1.03 4.35
CA LEU A 319 20.69 1.68 5.42
C LEU A 319 19.75 2.44 6.37
N ALA A 320 18.80 3.22 5.83
CA ALA A 320 17.88 3.99 6.65
C ALA A 320 16.99 3.11 7.53
N VAL A 321 16.42 2.02 7.01
CA VAL A 321 15.60 1.12 7.86
C VAL A 321 16.44 0.33 8.87
N ALA A 322 17.73 0.10 8.58
CA ALA A 322 18.66 -0.54 9.50
C ALA A 322 19.08 0.40 10.64
N LEU A 323 19.42 1.65 10.33
CA LEU A 323 20.11 2.56 11.26
C LEU A 323 19.22 3.66 11.86
N VAL A 324 18.19 4.13 11.14
CA VAL A 324 17.38 5.29 11.57
C VAL A 324 16.05 4.82 12.17
N LEU A 325 15.84 5.04 13.47
CA LEU A 325 14.60 4.75 14.20
C LEU A 325 13.93 3.40 13.82
N PRO A 326 14.62 2.26 14.07
CA PRO A 326 14.19 0.91 13.71
C PRO A 326 12.68 0.62 13.85
N ILE A 327 12.03 0.14 12.79
CA ILE A 327 10.69 -0.48 12.89
C ILE A 327 10.81 -1.96 12.54
N THR A 328 10.84 -2.80 13.56
CA THR A 328 11.02 -4.25 13.38
C THR A 328 9.76 -4.87 12.79
N THR A 329 9.93 -5.77 11.82
CA THR A 329 8.83 -6.55 11.25
C THR A 329 8.08 -7.31 12.34
N HIS A 330 8.80 -7.82 13.33
CA HIS A 330 8.23 -8.48 14.49
C HIS A 330 7.22 -7.61 15.25
N ALA A 331 7.58 -6.37 15.62
CA ALA A 331 6.68 -5.50 16.38
C ALA A 331 5.41 -5.14 15.60
N VAL A 332 5.54 -4.92 14.29
CA VAL A 332 4.41 -4.62 13.40
C VAL A 332 3.49 -5.83 13.25
N THR A 333 4.08 -7.02 13.01
CA THR A 333 3.35 -8.29 12.93
C THR A 333 2.57 -8.55 14.22
N ASP A 334 3.24 -8.45 15.37
CA ASP A 334 2.64 -8.71 16.68
C ASP A 334 1.43 -7.80 16.94
N GLN A 335 1.53 -6.50 16.64
CA GLN A 335 0.41 -5.57 16.78
C GLN A 335 -0.79 -5.93 15.87
N TRP A 336 -0.54 -6.35 14.63
CA TRP A 336 -1.62 -6.78 13.73
C TRP A 336 -2.24 -8.10 14.18
N VAL A 337 -1.44 -9.05 14.66
CA VAL A 337 -1.94 -10.32 15.22
C VAL A 337 -2.82 -10.07 16.45
N ARG A 338 -2.39 -9.23 17.39
CA ARG A 338 -3.21 -8.86 18.57
C ARG A 338 -4.52 -8.21 18.16
N ARG A 339 -4.52 -7.29 17.18
CA ARG A 339 -5.76 -6.70 16.65
C ARG A 339 -6.68 -7.74 16.00
N ALA A 340 -6.14 -8.69 15.26
CA ALA A 340 -6.94 -9.78 14.70
C ALA A 340 -7.54 -10.65 15.81
N LEU A 341 -6.79 -10.97 16.87
CA LEU A 341 -7.30 -11.69 18.04
C LEU A 341 -8.40 -10.91 18.78
N HIS A 342 -8.25 -9.60 18.96
CA HIS A 342 -9.32 -8.75 19.52
C HIS A 342 -10.57 -8.79 18.65
N ALA A 343 -10.42 -8.81 17.31
CA ALA A 343 -11.56 -8.92 16.40
C ALA A 343 -12.22 -10.29 16.47
N VAL A 344 -11.44 -11.39 16.60
CA VAL A 344 -11.99 -12.73 16.87
C VAL A 344 -12.82 -12.71 18.16
N HIS A 345 -12.29 -12.16 19.25
CA HIS A 345 -13.00 -12.03 20.52
C HIS A 345 -14.30 -11.22 20.40
N GLY A 346 -14.26 -10.07 19.72
CA GLY A 346 -15.45 -9.25 19.47
C GLY A 346 -16.51 -9.99 18.64
N CYS A 347 -16.09 -10.71 17.60
CA CYS A 347 -16.99 -11.52 16.79
C CYS A 347 -17.63 -12.65 17.59
N THR A 348 -16.84 -13.39 18.37
CA THR A 348 -17.35 -14.48 19.21
C THR A 348 -18.31 -13.96 20.25
N ALA A 349 -18.00 -12.85 20.92
CA ALA A 349 -18.88 -12.26 21.92
C ALA A 349 -20.23 -11.81 21.32
N VAL A 350 -20.23 -11.22 20.12
CA VAL A 350 -21.47 -10.84 19.42
C VAL A 350 -22.26 -12.07 19.00
N ALA A 351 -21.60 -13.09 18.42
CA ALA A 351 -22.26 -14.33 18.02
C ALA A 351 -22.85 -15.09 19.23
N THR A 352 -22.15 -15.11 20.37
CA THR A 352 -22.64 -15.69 21.62
C THR A 352 -23.84 -14.93 22.18
N ARG A 353 -23.81 -13.59 22.19
CA ARG A 353 -24.97 -12.80 22.61
C ARG A 353 -26.19 -13.05 21.73
N ARG A 354 -25.97 -13.19 20.42
CA ARG A 354 -27.03 -13.54 19.47
C ARG A 354 -27.63 -14.91 19.76
N LEU A 355 -26.80 -15.92 19.99
CA LEU A 355 -27.22 -17.27 20.41
C LEU A 355 -27.91 -17.27 21.79
N ALA A 356 -27.58 -16.31 22.66
CA ALA A 356 -28.26 -16.11 23.94
C ALA A 356 -29.62 -15.39 23.82
N GLY A 357 -30.04 -15.00 22.62
CA GLY A 357 -31.34 -14.38 22.35
C GLY A 357 -31.30 -12.86 22.11
N ASP A 358 -30.14 -12.21 22.06
CA ASP A 358 -30.02 -10.78 21.73
C ASP A 358 -30.27 -10.54 20.23
N THR A 359 -31.49 -10.16 19.87
CA THR A 359 -31.88 -9.86 18.48
C THR A 359 -31.22 -8.61 17.90
N GLY A 360 -30.52 -7.80 18.71
CA GLY A 360 -29.73 -6.65 18.25
C GLY A 360 -28.27 -6.99 17.93
N ALA A 361 -27.78 -8.16 18.32
CA ALA A 361 -26.40 -8.60 18.09
C ALA A 361 -26.21 -9.21 16.69
N ASP A 362 -25.90 -8.40 15.68
CA ASP A 362 -25.58 -8.88 14.33
C ASP A 362 -24.07 -9.19 14.17
N PRO A 363 -23.67 -10.46 13.93
CA PRO A 363 -22.26 -10.83 13.77
C PRO A 363 -21.67 -10.48 12.38
N ALA A 364 -22.47 -10.04 11.40
CA ALA A 364 -21.99 -9.83 10.02
C ALA A 364 -20.95 -8.70 9.89
N LEU A 365 -21.14 -7.59 10.62
CA LEU A 365 -20.22 -6.46 10.61
C LEU A 365 -18.86 -6.80 11.27
N PRO A 366 -18.82 -7.37 12.49
CA PRO A 366 -17.58 -7.87 13.09
C PRO A 366 -16.81 -8.84 12.19
N VAL A 367 -17.50 -9.78 11.54
CA VAL A 367 -16.87 -10.75 10.62
C VAL A 367 -16.18 -10.03 9.46
N THR A 368 -16.82 -9.01 8.87
CA THR A 368 -16.23 -8.22 7.79
C THR A 368 -14.97 -7.48 8.26
N GLU A 369 -14.96 -6.94 9.48
CA GLU A 369 -13.78 -6.30 10.07
C GLU A 369 -12.64 -7.29 10.32
N LEU A 370 -12.95 -8.49 10.82
CA LEU A 370 -11.98 -9.56 11.02
C LEU A 370 -11.28 -9.95 9.70
N GLU A 371 -12.02 -10.07 8.61
CA GLU A 371 -11.45 -10.37 7.30
C GLU A 371 -10.47 -9.29 6.82
N ALA A 372 -10.84 -8.02 7.01
CA ALA A 372 -9.99 -6.89 6.67
C ALA A 372 -8.69 -6.90 7.49
N LEU A 373 -8.77 -7.22 8.79
CA LEU A 373 -7.61 -7.36 9.68
C LEU A 373 -6.72 -8.55 9.33
N LEU A 374 -7.29 -9.70 8.98
CA LEU A 374 -6.53 -10.86 8.51
C LEU A 374 -5.79 -10.55 7.20
N GLY A 375 -6.42 -9.80 6.30
CA GLY A 375 -5.75 -9.25 5.12
C GLY A 375 -4.50 -8.44 5.50
N ARG A 376 -4.57 -7.60 6.53
CA ARG A 376 -3.42 -6.83 7.04
C ARG A 376 -2.35 -7.71 7.68
N VAL A 377 -2.75 -8.74 8.44
CA VAL A 377 -1.80 -9.71 9.03
C VAL A 377 -1.03 -10.44 7.93
N ARG A 378 -1.71 -10.92 6.88
CA ARG A 378 -1.08 -11.58 5.73
C ARG A 378 -0.09 -10.66 5.04
N LEU A 379 -0.45 -9.39 4.82
CA LEU A 379 0.47 -8.40 4.25
C LEU A 379 1.70 -8.16 5.14
N ALA A 380 1.51 -8.01 6.46
CA ALA A 380 2.60 -7.79 7.41
C ALA A 380 3.55 -9.01 7.52
N LEU A 381 3.01 -10.22 7.39
CA LEU A 381 3.77 -11.48 7.42
C LEU A 381 4.38 -11.86 6.06
N ALA A 382 3.93 -11.25 4.96
CA ALA A 382 4.38 -11.56 3.60
C ALA A 382 5.91 -11.58 3.42
N PRO A 383 6.70 -10.64 4.00
CA PRO A 383 8.15 -10.69 3.91
C PRO A 383 8.76 -11.92 4.61
N LEU A 384 8.16 -12.37 5.72
CA LEU A 384 8.66 -13.52 6.50
C LEU A 384 8.35 -14.85 5.81
N VAL A 385 7.26 -14.93 5.06
CA VAL A 385 6.89 -16.14 4.29
C VAL A 385 7.47 -16.14 2.87
N HIS A 386 8.19 -15.10 2.47
CA HIS A 386 8.75 -14.96 1.13
C HIS A 386 9.63 -16.17 0.76
N PRO A 387 9.59 -16.67 -0.50
CA PRO A 387 10.38 -17.82 -0.93
C PRO A 387 11.88 -17.65 -0.62
N LEU A 388 12.41 -16.46 -0.89
CA LEU A 388 13.82 -16.08 -0.71
C LEU A 388 14.21 -15.73 0.74
N ASN A 389 13.31 -15.84 1.73
CA ASN A 389 13.69 -15.57 3.13
C ASN A 389 14.61 -16.69 3.65
N PRO A 390 15.88 -16.41 4.02
CA PRO A 390 16.83 -17.44 4.46
C PRO A 390 16.49 -18.02 5.85
N LEU A 391 15.67 -17.33 6.65
CA LEU A 391 15.37 -17.70 8.04
C LEU A 391 14.25 -18.75 8.13
N ARG A 392 14.58 -20.03 7.88
CA ARG A 392 13.63 -21.17 7.84
C ARG A 392 12.72 -21.26 9.07
N VAL A 393 13.29 -21.20 10.27
CA VAL A 393 12.51 -21.27 11.54
C VAL A 393 11.47 -20.14 11.64
N ARG A 394 11.85 -18.91 11.29
CA ARG A 394 10.93 -17.76 11.30
C ARG A 394 9.85 -17.89 10.23
N LYS A 395 10.19 -18.45 9.07
CA LYS A 395 9.27 -18.71 7.96
C LYS A 395 8.22 -19.76 8.32
N GLU A 396 8.63 -20.89 8.89
CA GLU A 396 7.72 -21.95 9.37
C GLU A 396 6.80 -21.44 10.47
N ARG A 397 7.35 -20.68 11.42
CA ARG A 397 6.56 -20.03 12.46
C ARG A 397 5.52 -19.07 11.90
N ALA A 398 5.89 -18.20 10.97
CA ALA A 398 4.97 -17.26 10.33
C ALA A 398 3.84 -17.98 9.57
N ARG A 399 4.16 -19.09 8.87
CA ARG A 399 3.14 -19.94 8.22
C ARG A 399 2.19 -20.58 9.22
N ARG A 400 2.72 -21.09 10.35
CA ARG A 400 1.91 -21.69 11.41
C ARG A 400 0.96 -20.66 12.03
N VAL A 401 1.43 -19.44 12.30
CA VAL A 401 0.58 -18.34 12.79
C VAL A 401 -0.53 -18.01 11.78
N LEU A 402 -0.21 -17.91 10.48
CA LEU A 402 -1.22 -17.67 9.45
C LEU A 402 -2.27 -18.78 9.38
N ALA A 403 -1.85 -20.04 9.37
CA ALA A 403 -2.76 -21.18 9.31
C ALA A 403 -3.71 -21.22 10.51
N LEU A 404 -3.21 -20.96 11.72
CA LEU A 404 -4.02 -20.95 12.94
C LEU A 404 -4.98 -19.75 12.99
N LEU A 405 -4.56 -18.58 12.52
CA LEU A 405 -5.45 -17.42 12.40
C LEU A 405 -6.53 -17.61 11.32
N ASP A 406 -6.19 -18.25 10.21
CA ASP A 406 -7.15 -18.62 9.16
C ASP A 406 -8.17 -19.64 9.69
N GLU A 407 -7.74 -20.61 10.50
CA GLU A 407 -8.63 -21.54 11.20
C GLU A 407 -9.55 -20.82 12.19
N CYS A 408 -9.01 -19.90 13.01
CA CYS A 408 -9.83 -19.09 13.93
C CYS A 408 -10.90 -18.31 13.18
N ALA A 409 -10.53 -17.71 12.03
CA ALA A 409 -11.45 -16.96 11.20
C ALA A 409 -12.56 -17.86 10.60
N LEU A 410 -12.18 -19.03 10.10
CA LEU A 410 -13.12 -20.01 9.56
C LEU A 410 -14.14 -20.44 10.62
N ARG A 411 -13.68 -20.76 11.84
CA ARG A 411 -14.54 -21.15 12.96
C ARG A 411 -15.44 -20.02 13.43
N THR A 412 -14.92 -18.80 13.48
CA THR A 412 -15.69 -17.60 13.85
C THR A 412 -16.80 -17.31 12.83
N ARG A 413 -16.52 -17.43 11.52
CA ARG A 413 -17.55 -17.30 10.48
C ARG A 413 -18.61 -18.39 10.58
N GLY A 414 -18.20 -19.63 10.82
CA GLY A 414 -19.12 -20.74 11.01
C GLY A 414 -20.06 -20.50 12.20
N LEU A 415 -19.49 -20.04 13.33
CA LEU A 415 -20.28 -19.66 14.50
C LEU A 415 -21.25 -18.50 14.21
N ALA A 416 -20.80 -17.47 13.49
CA ALA A 416 -21.64 -16.34 13.09
C ALA A 416 -22.79 -16.77 12.16
N ALA A 417 -22.54 -17.70 11.23
CA ALA A 417 -23.56 -18.24 10.35
C ALA A 417 -24.63 -19.02 11.11
N VAL A 418 -24.22 -19.84 12.10
CA VAL A 418 -25.16 -20.57 12.97
C VAL A 418 -25.94 -19.60 13.86
N ALA A 419 -25.30 -18.55 14.38
CA ALA A 419 -25.96 -17.54 15.20
C ALA A 419 -26.96 -16.66 14.41
N ALA A 420 -26.80 -16.56 13.09
CA ALA A 420 -27.74 -15.83 12.23
C ALA A 420 -29.04 -16.62 11.99
N ASP A 421 -29.04 -17.94 12.24
CA ASP A 421 -30.21 -18.80 12.11
C ASP A 421 -31.20 -18.55 13.27
N GLN A 422 -32.48 -18.37 12.96
CA GLN A 422 -33.51 -18.01 13.94
C GLN A 422 -33.91 -19.19 14.84
N ASP A 423 -33.64 -20.42 14.40
CA ASP A 423 -33.95 -21.65 15.13
C ASP A 423 -32.81 -22.07 16.10
N ALA A 424 -31.80 -21.22 16.30
CA ALA A 424 -30.67 -21.53 17.17
C ALA A 424 -31.10 -21.59 18.66
N SER A 425 -30.95 -22.77 19.26
CA SER A 425 -31.40 -23.09 20.61
C SER A 425 -30.46 -22.56 21.71
N HIS A 426 -31.06 -22.10 22.82
CA HIS A 426 -30.39 -21.68 24.04
C HIS A 426 -29.89 -22.89 24.86
N ASP A 427 -28.68 -23.39 24.56
CA ASP A 427 -28.07 -24.50 25.30
C ASP A 427 -27.04 -24.00 26.34
N ALA A 428 -27.13 -24.48 27.59
CA ALA A 428 -26.15 -24.21 28.63
C ALA A 428 -24.72 -24.68 28.25
N ARG A 429 -24.60 -25.72 27.41
CA ARG A 429 -23.32 -26.20 26.86
C ARG A 429 -22.65 -25.14 26.00
N LEU A 430 -23.41 -24.36 25.22
CA LEU A 430 -22.90 -23.27 24.40
C LEU A 430 -22.28 -22.18 25.28
N THR A 431 -22.97 -21.79 26.35
CA THR A 431 -22.47 -20.82 27.32
C THR A 431 -21.14 -21.26 27.94
N ALA A 432 -21.03 -22.53 28.33
CA ALA A 432 -19.79 -23.07 28.89
C ALA A 432 -18.64 -23.08 27.86
N ALA A 433 -18.91 -23.44 26.60
CA ALA A 433 -17.93 -23.44 25.52
C ALA A 433 -17.46 -22.02 25.16
N CYS A 434 -18.36 -21.04 25.19
CA CYS A 434 -18.01 -19.63 24.95
C CYS A 434 -17.03 -19.10 26.00
N ARG A 435 -17.27 -19.39 27.29
CA ARG A 435 -16.36 -18.99 28.38
C ARG A 435 -14.96 -19.57 28.22
N ARG A 436 -14.82 -20.80 27.71
CA ARG A 436 -13.49 -21.41 27.45
C ARG A 436 -12.74 -20.68 26.34
N VAL A 437 -13.43 -20.35 25.26
CA VAL A 437 -12.89 -19.54 24.16
C VAL A 437 -12.46 -18.15 24.65
N GLU A 438 -13.29 -17.49 25.46
CA GLU A 438 -12.95 -16.19 26.08
C GLU A 438 -11.71 -16.30 26.97
N THR A 439 -11.65 -17.31 27.83
CA THR A 439 -10.49 -17.56 28.71
C THR A 439 -9.20 -17.78 27.89
N ALA A 440 -9.28 -18.56 26.80
CA ALA A 440 -8.14 -18.81 25.92
C ALA A 440 -7.67 -17.53 25.20
N LEU A 441 -8.61 -16.66 24.80
CA LEU A 441 -8.33 -15.36 24.20
C LEU A 441 -7.70 -14.39 25.20
N GLU A 442 -8.24 -14.29 26.41
CA GLU A 442 -7.69 -13.45 27.49
C GLU A 442 -6.27 -13.86 27.85
N ALA A 443 -6.01 -15.18 27.95
CA ALA A 443 -4.67 -15.71 28.18
C ALA A 443 -3.68 -15.33 27.06
N LEU A 444 -4.10 -15.29 25.80
CA LEU A 444 -3.27 -14.85 24.68
C LEU A 444 -3.05 -13.33 24.64
N LEU A 445 -4.02 -12.56 25.10
CA LEU A 445 -3.98 -11.08 25.10
C LEU A 445 -3.31 -10.51 26.36
N GLY A 446 -3.06 -11.34 27.36
CA GLY A 446 -2.44 -10.96 28.63
C GLY A 446 -3.41 -10.32 29.62
N ALA A 447 -4.72 -10.54 29.45
CA ALA A 447 -5.74 -10.18 30.44
C ALA A 447 -5.89 -11.34 31.45
N VAL A 448 -5.95 -10.99 32.74
CA VAL A 448 -6.13 -11.98 33.82
C VAL A 448 -7.60 -12.45 33.80
N PRO A 449 -7.87 -13.77 33.76
CA PRO A 449 -9.23 -14.27 33.84
C PRO A 449 -9.81 -14.06 35.25
N GLU A 450 -11.03 -13.56 35.35
CA GLU A 450 -11.79 -13.57 36.62
C GLU A 450 -12.22 -15.02 36.93
N ARG A 451 -11.97 -15.47 38.17
CA ARG A 451 -12.16 -16.86 38.59
C ARG A 451 -13.64 -17.26 38.73
N ALA A 452 -13.98 -18.32 38.00
CA ALA A 452 -14.95 -19.40 38.22
C ALA A 452 -16.01 -19.29 39.35
N LEU A 453 -17.28 -19.37 38.94
CA LEU A 453 -18.34 -20.05 39.68
C LEU A 453 -19.01 -21.09 38.75
N THR A 454 -18.90 -22.36 39.14
CA THR A 454 -19.49 -23.53 38.48
C THR A 454 -21.01 -23.57 38.67
N ALA A 455 -21.77 -23.50 37.57
CA ALA A 455 -23.20 -23.84 37.55
C ALA A 455 -23.39 -25.22 36.92
N ARG A 456 -24.09 -26.11 37.62
CA ARG A 456 -24.45 -27.47 37.20
C ARG A 456 -25.40 -27.43 35.99
N ALA A 457 -25.16 -28.35 35.05
CA ALA A 457 -25.97 -28.57 33.86
C ALA A 457 -27.31 -29.25 34.19
N SER A 458 -28.38 -28.84 33.50
CA SER A 458 -29.64 -29.58 33.32
C SER A 458 -29.70 -30.19 31.91
N ALA A 459 -30.46 -31.29 31.76
CA ALA A 459 -30.51 -32.17 30.58
C ALA A 459 -31.18 -31.56 29.33
N PRO A 460 -30.92 -32.08 28.11
CA PRO A 460 -30.87 -31.30 26.86
C PRO A 460 -32.10 -31.39 25.94
N GLY A 461 -32.33 -30.33 25.16
CA GLY A 461 -33.03 -30.40 23.88
C GLY A 461 -32.02 -30.56 22.74
N HIS A 462 -32.16 -31.60 21.92
CA HIS A 462 -31.26 -31.87 20.79
C HIS A 462 -31.61 -30.97 19.60
N HIS A 463 -30.93 -29.83 19.47
CA HIS A 463 -31.04 -28.99 18.27
C HIS A 463 -29.77 -29.12 17.41
N PRO A 464 -29.89 -29.45 16.10
CA PRO A 464 -28.73 -29.62 15.22
C PRO A 464 -27.84 -28.35 15.13
N GLY A 465 -28.44 -27.16 15.25
CA GLY A 465 -27.70 -25.89 15.32
C GLY A 465 -26.80 -25.76 16.56
N ALA A 466 -27.20 -26.33 17.70
CA ALA A 466 -26.40 -26.27 18.93
C ALA A 466 -25.12 -27.12 18.82
N GLU A 467 -25.22 -28.32 18.23
CA GLU A 467 -24.06 -29.19 17.99
C GLU A 467 -23.07 -28.59 16.97
N GLN A 468 -23.59 -27.92 15.93
CA GLN A 468 -22.74 -27.20 14.97
C GLN A 468 -22.00 -26.02 15.61
N ALA A 469 -22.69 -25.20 16.41
CA ALA A 469 -22.07 -24.11 17.15
C ALA A 469 -21.03 -24.61 18.18
N LEU A 470 -21.32 -25.71 18.88
CA LEU A 470 -20.34 -26.36 19.75
C LEU A 470 -19.10 -26.82 18.98
N GLY A 471 -19.27 -27.42 17.80
CA GLY A 471 -18.14 -27.81 16.93
C GLY A 471 -17.26 -26.62 16.53
N HIS A 472 -17.87 -25.47 16.22
CA HIS A 472 -17.13 -24.24 15.92
C HIS A 472 -16.38 -23.69 17.15
N LEU A 473 -17.00 -23.70 18.33
CA LEU A 473 -16.39 -23.23 19.58
C LEU A 473 -15.21 -24.11 20.03
N HIS A 474 -15.35 -25.44 20.00
CA HIS A 474 -14.24 -26.35 20.33
C HIS A 474 -13.08 -26.23 19.33
N GLY A 475 -13.38 -26.12 18.03
CA GLY A 475 -12.36 -25.90 17.01
C GLY A 475 -11.61 -24.58 17.22
N LEU A 476 -12.33 -23.53 17.61
CA LEU A 476 -11.74 -22.24 17.94
C LEU A 476 -10.85 -22.30 19.19
N GLU A 477 -11.32 -22.95 20.26
CA GLU A 477 -10.54 -23.19 21.49
C GLU A 477 -9.21 -23.89 21.17
N HIS A 478 -9.24 -24.97 20.41
CA HIS A 478 -8.03 -25.69 19.98
C HIS A 478 -7.07 -24.82 19.16
N ALA A 479 -7.60 -24.04 18.21
CA ALA A 479 -6.78 -23.16 17.37
C ALA A 479 -6.10 -22.06 18.20
N LEU A 480 -6.80 -21.47 19.17
CA LEU A 480 -6.27 -20.46 20.10
C LEU A 480 -5.18 -21.04 21.01
N LEU A 481 -5.42 -22.21 21.62
CA LEU A 481 -4.40 -22.87 22.45
C LEU A 481 -3.14 -23.23 21.65
N ALA A 482 -3.31 -23.70 20.41
CA ALA A 482 -2.20 -23.99 19.51
C ALA A 482 -1.44 -22.72 19.06
N LEU A 483 -2.07 -21.54 19.13
CA LEU A 483 -1.46 -20.25 18.80
C LEU A 483 -0.58 -19.71 19.93
N ALA A 484 -0.76 -20.17 21.17
CA ALA A 484 0.05 -19.74 22.32
C ALA A 484 1.55 -19.99 22.08
N ALA A 485 1.96 -21.22 21.79
CA ALA A 485 3.36 -21.57 21.56
C ALA A 485 4.09 -20.71 20.50
N PRO A 486 3.54 -20.53 19.28
CA PRO A 486 4.16 -19.67 18.27
C PRO A 486 4.05 -18.17 18.58
N LEU A 487 3.30 -17.72 19.60
CA LEU A 487 3.27 -16.33 20.07
C LEU A 487 4.06 -16.10 21.38
N SER A 488 4.38 -17.14 22.15
CA SER A 488 5.23 -17.01 23.35
C SER A 488 6.70 -16.87 22.99
N GLY A 489 7.16 -17.53 21.91
CA GLY A 489 8.54 -17.39 21.41
C GLY A 489 8.87 -16.01 20.83
N SER A 490 7.98 -15.02 20.94
CA SER A 490 8.11 -13.63 20.44
C SER A 490 8.39 -12.63 21.55
N SER A 491 8.34 -13.04 22.82
CA SER A 491 8.67 -12.15 23.92
C SER A 491 10.20 -12.02 24.03
N PRO A 492 10.77 -10.80 23.94
CA PRO A 492 12.20 -10.57 24.17
C PRO A 492 12.62 -10.81 25.63
N ALA A 493 11.71 -11.22 26.51
CA ALA A 493 11.95 -11.39 27.94
C ALA A 493 12.61 -12.74 28.34
N ARG A 494 13.05 -13.58 27.40
CA ARG A 494 13.71 -14.87 27.70
C ARG A 494 14.85 -15.26 26.74
N ALA A 495 15.62 -14.30 26.25
CA ALA A 495 16.88 -14.58 25.55
C ALA A 495 17.97 -13.63 26.01
#